data_AF-A0ABD0KY42-F1
#
_entry.id   AF-A0ABD0KY42-F1
#
_cell.length_a   1.000
_cell.length_b   1.000
_cell.length_c   1.000
_cell.angle_alpha   90.00
_cell.angle_beta   90.00
_cell.angle_gamma   90.00
#
_symmetry.space_group_name_H-M   'P 1'
#
loop_
_entity.id
_entity.type
_entity.pdbx_description
1 polymer ?
#
loop_
_entity_poly.entity_id
_entity_poly.type
_entity_poly.pdbx_seq_one_letter_code
_entity_poly.pdbx_strand_id
1 'polypeptide(L)'
;MEGANMWLKSNPGLRVWKCETVERKVETGPIVHLDNTVHHESAFGVNVYVFGVRMWLTRRQDPKEPVQELGLLSVPPPIKEIPVAMAYGGYGAMMMGMHGGAMMGMPVMTMRFGRRRGRVAMVTHGTVQTYESLSKAVDNFNEVTQSDPLPGSILNVETTAVKFGSNSSEREADPDVTSWSENGGNFKMRRFTKILRVFYVKGPPKKESLKMQTFLPRVLREPQWNVAAQFEPFDTVLQNAQRWLQTQSGIRVVNIETRDAEYQSGFGQPVQIGHESTDDIVTGMKDRDLVRFLRVFYVTAPEMTSYANTTLTSRLFVPCPLGGRGRETMTQTMTRINAWLNVVGLPIFSVESVPYLMSGATSVNTDQCNYKHSTRTGNYWLTCVRLYFPTPFQEPPAHMLPAPPANSKSSSCVIL
;
A
#
# COMPACT_ATOMS: atom_id res chain seq x y z
N MET A 1 -8.25 14.70 9.88
CA MET A 1 -8.03 15.89 9.02
C MET A 1 -8.06 17.21 9.78
N GLU A 2 -8.99 17.41 10.72
CA GLU A 2 -9.11 18.66 11.49
C GLU A 2 -7.80 19.11 12.16
N GLY A 3 -7.10 18.17 12.82
CA GLY A 3 -5.79 18.46 13.42
C GLY A 3 -4.74 18.97 12.40
N ALA A 4 -4.73 18.42 11.19
CA ALA A 4 -3.85 18.89 10.11
C ALA A 4 -4.22 20.32 9.69
N ASN A 5 -5.51 20.63 9.56
CA ASN A 5 -5.98 21.98 9.21
C ASN A 5 -5.69 23.01 10.31
N MET A 6 -5.82 22.64 11.59
CA MET A 6 -5.42 23.51 12.71
C MET A 6 -3.92 23.78 12.71
N TRP A 7 -3.11 22.77 12.41
CA TRP A 7 -1.66 22.93 12.28
C TRP A 7 -1.29 23.86 11.13
N LEU A 8 -1.94 23.71 9.96
CA LEU A 8 -1.72 24.60 8.79
C LEU A 8 -2.10 26.05 9.09
N LYS A 9 -3.22 26.28 9.78
CA LYS A 9 -3.64 27.61 10.24
C LYS A 9 -2.59 28.27 11.15
N SER A 10 -1.90 27.48 11.95
CA SER A 10 -0.81 27.93 12.83
C SER A 10 0.52 28.13 12.10
N ASN A 11 0.65 27.64 10.86
CA ASN A 11 1.86 27.70 10.04
C ASN A 11 1.55 28.31 8.65
N PRO A 12 1.05 29.56 8.58
CA PRO A 12 0.50 30.13 7.35
C PRO A 12 1.53 30.37 6.25
N GLY A 13 2.84 30.25 6.51
CA GLY A 13 3.90 30.33 5.49
C GLY A 13 4.13 29.03 4.71
N LEU A 14 3.48 27.94 5.12
CA LEU A 14 3.61 26.61 4.52
C LEU A 14 2.33 26.21 3.79
N ARG A 15 2.47 25.36 2.78
CA ARG A 15 1.36 24.68 2.11
C ARG A 15 1.69 23.20 1.97
N VAL A 16 0.65 22.39 1.88
CA VAL A 16 0.77 20.97 1.63
C VAL A 16 0.90 20.73 0.14
N TRP A 17 1.98 20.07 -0.22
CA TRP A 17 2.23 19.62 -1.59
C TRP A 17 1.69 18.20 -1.82
N LYS A 18 1.76 17.34 -0.80
CA LYS A 18 1.24 15.97 -0.84
C LYS A 18 0.85 15.50 0.57
N CYS A 19 -0.12 14.59 0.66
CA CYS A 19 -0.46 13.87 1.89
C CYS A 19 -0.40 12.36 1.65
N GLU A 20 -0.16 11.59 2.70
CA GLU A 20 -0.34 10.14 2.71
C GLU A 20 -0.88 9.67 4.07
N THR A 21 -1.59 8.55 4.08
CA THR A 21 -1.89 7.83 5.32
C THR A 21 -0.65 7.05 5.73
N VAL A 22 -0.24 7.18 6.99
CA VAL A 22 0.84 6.39 7.58
C VAL A 22 0.30 5.49 8.66
N GLU A 23 0.56 4.19 8.54
CA GLU A 23 0.29 3.22 9.60
C GLU A 23 1.49 3.14 10.55
N ARG A 24 1.19 3.10 11.86
CA ARG A 24 2.19 2.95 12.91
C ARG A 24 1.73 1.93 13.92
N LYS A 25 2.59 0.95 14.20
CA LYS A 25 2.39 0.01 15.29
C LYS A 25 2.65 0.70 16.63
N VAL A 26 1.79 0.43 17.61
CA VAL A 26 1.97 0.80 19.03
C VAL A 26 2.78 -0.31 19.70
N GLU A 27 4.01 0.00 20.13
CA GLU A 27 4.94 -1.01 20.65
C GLU A 27 4.72 -1.33 22.12
N THR A 28 4.67 -0.32 22.99
CA THR A 28 4.48 -0.49 24.43
C THR A 28 3.66 0.66 25.03
N GLY A 29 2.63 0.32 25.80
CA GLY A 29 1.76 1.31 26.44
C GLY A 29 0.96 2.18 25.45
N PRO A 30 0.52 3.38 25.86
CA PRO A 30 -0.27 4.28 25.02
C PRO A 30 0.59 5.14 24.06
N ILE A 31 1.91 4.93 24.01
CA ILE A 31 2.83 5.80 23.29
C ILE A 31 3.01 5.30 21.86
N VAL A 32 2.69 6.18 20.91
CA VAL A 32 2.94 5.96 19.48
C VAL A 32 4.30 6.57 19.12
N HIS A 33 5.30 5.73 18.87
CA HIS A 33 6.61 6.19 18.40
C HIS A 33 6.57 6.53 16.91
N LEU A 34 6.13 7.75 16.58
CA LEU A 34 6.01 8.22 15.19
C LEU A 34 7.36 8.29 14.45
N ASP A 35 8.45 8.47 15.20
CA ASP A 35 9.81 8.64 14.66
C ASP A 35 10.53 7.31 14.38
N ASN A 36 9.99 6.17 14.84
CA ASN A 36 10.60 4.88 14.56
C ASN A 36 10.42 4.52 13.07
N THR A 37 11.50 4.07 12.44
CA THR A 37 11.48 3.57 11.06
C THR A 37 11.35 2.06 10.99
N VAL A 38 11.76 1.33 12.03
CA VAL A 38 11.55 -0.11 12.18
C VAL A 38 10.35 -0.35 13.08
N HIS A 39 9.52 -1.31 12.70
CA HIS A 39 8.57 -1.90 13.64
C HIS A 39 8.57 -3.42 13.49
N HIS A 40 8.32 -4.11 14.60
CA HIS A 40 8.19 -5.55 14.64
C HIS A 40 6.73 -5.95 14.71
N GLU A 41 6.21 -6.64 13.70
CA GLU A 41 4.91 -7.31 13.74
C GLU A 41 5.07 -8.68 14.41
N SER A 42 4.39 -8.89 15.54
CA SER A 42 4.50 -10.16 16.27
C SER A 42 3.58 -11.20 15.65
N ALA A 43 4.08 -12.43 15.44
CA ALA A 43 3.24 -13.56 15.04
C ALA A 43 2.23 -13.95 16.14
N PHE A 44 2.57 -13.70 17.40
CA PHE A 44 1.78 -14.06 18.58
C PHE A 44 1.55 -12.84 19.49
N GLY A 45 0.41 -12.78 20.20
CA GLY A 45 0.08 -11.66 21.08
C GLY A 45 -0.82 -10.63 20.40
N VAL A 46 -0.80 -9.38 20.85
CA VAL A 46 -1.64 -8.31 20.27
C VAL A 46 -0.75 -7.32 19.53
N ASN A 47 -1.01 -7.07 18.25
CA ASN A 47 -0.46 -5.93 17.54
C ASN A 47 -1.54 -4.84 17.47
N VAL A 48 -1.21 -3.61 17.85
CA VAL A 48 -2.11 -2.47 17.77
C VAL A 48 -1.50 -1.48 16.80
N TYR A 49 -2.34 -0.93 15.91
CA TYR A 49 -1.93 0.02 14.89
C TYR A 49 -2.79 1.26 14.96
N VAL A 50 -2.19 2.39 14.64
CA VAL A 50 -2.85 3.68 14.46
C VAL A 50 -2.52 4.24 13.10
N PHE A 51 -3.47 4.94 12.51
CA PHE A 51 -3.32 5.68 11.27
C PHE A 51 -3.13 7.15 11.57
N GLY A 52 -2.10 7.74 10.98
CA GLY A 52 -1.87 9.18 10.95
C GLY A 52 -1.91 9.70 9.52
N VAL A 53 -1.88 11.02 9.39
CA VAL A 53 -1.65 11.70 8.10
C VAL A 53 -0.25 12.28 8.13
N ARG A 54 0.57 11.95 7.14
CA ARG A 54 1.84 12.65 6.89
C ARG A 54 1.62 13.70 5.81
N MET A 55 2.02 14.93 6.11
CA MET A 55 1.98 16.05 5.17
C MET A 55 3.39 16.33 4.66
N TRP A 56 3.54 16.40 3.34
CA TRP A 56 4.74 16.87 2.67
C TRP A 56 4.55 18.35 2.35
N LEU A 57 5.41 19.20 2.90
CA LEU A 57 5.22 20.64 2.94
C LEU A 57 6.16 21.35 1.97
N THR A 58 5.70 22.47 1.44
CA THR A 58 6.52 23.44 0.71
C THR A 58 6.21 24.85 1.18
N ARG A 59 7.08 25.81 0.87
CA ARG A 59 6.81 27.22 1.15
C ARG A 59 5.69 27.71 0.26
N ARG A 60 4.83 28.57 0.81
CA ARG A 60 3.86 29.30 0.01
C ARG A 60 4.57 30.34 -0.85
N GLN A 61 4.19 30.40 -2.13
CA GLN A 61 4.77 31.33 -3.09
C GLN A 61 4.14 32.72 -2.95
N ASP A 62 2.81 32.78 -2.79
CA ASP A 62 2.08 34.02 -2.55
C ASP A 62 1.54 34.07 -1.10
N PRO A 63 2.01 35.01 -0.27
CA PRO A 63 1.47 35.24 1.08
C PRO A 63 -0.01 35.64 1.08
N LYS A 64 -0.55 36.18 -0.02
CA LYS A 64 -1.96 36.60 -0.14
C LYS A 64 -2.94 35.46 -0.37
N GLU A 65 -2.47 34.30 -0.83
CA GLU A 65 -3.32 33.11 -0.94
C GLU A 65 -3.95 32.77 0.44
N PRO A 66 -5.15 32.20 0.50
CA PRO A 66 -5.66 31.67 1.75
C PRO A 66 -4.79 30.49 2.21
N VAL A 67 -4.71 30.29 3.54
CA VAL A 67 -4.10 29.07 4.09
C VAL A 67 -4.88 27.87 3.56
N GLN A 68 -4.17 26.87 3.03
CA GLN A 68 -4.82 25.66 2.53
C GLN A 68 -5.61 24.97 3.64
N GLU A 69 -6.83 24.56 3.29
CA GLU A 69 -7.63 23.66 4.10
C GLU A 69 -7.78 22.35 3.35
N LEU A 70 -7.54 21.24 4.03
CA LEU A 70 -7.56 19.90 3.45
C LEU A 70 -8.86 19.19 3.79
N GLY A 71 -9.32 18.37 2.85
CA GLY A 71 -10.35 17.36 3.06
C GLY A 71 -9.83 15.96 2.74
N LEU A 72 -10.56 14.96 3.24
CA LEU A 72 -10.34 13.55 2.97
C LEU A 72 -11.71 12.95 2.62
N LEU A 73 -11.75 12.19 1.53
CA LEU A 73 -12.87 11.32 1.19
C LEU A 73 -12.37 9.89 1.10
N SER A 74 -12.94 9.00 1.91
CA SER A 74 -12.69 7.57 1.83
C SER A 74 -13.73 6.93 0.91
N VAL A 75 -13.27 6.21 -0.12
CA VAL A 75 -14.13 5.55 -1.11
C VAL A 75 -13.94 4.04 -0.98
N PRO A 76 -14.84 3.34 -0.28
CA PRO A 76 -14.82 1.89 -0.25
C PRO A 76 -15.18 1.32 -1.62
N PRO A 77 -14.59 0.18 -2.01
CA PRO A 77 -15.01 -0.54 -3.21
C PRO A 77 -16.48 -1.01 -3.08
N PRO A 78 -17.24 -1.10 -4.18
CA PRO A 78 -18.58 -1.66 -4.15
C PRO A 78 -18.59 -3.10 -3.62
N ILE A 79 -19.63 -3.43 -2.86
CA ILE A 79 -19.85 -4.78 -2.36
C ILE A 79 -20.38 -5.68 -3.49
N LYS A 80 -19.95 -6.94 -3.51
CA LYS A 80 -20.53 -7.99 -4.35
C LYS A 80 -20.67 -9.30 -3.60
N GLU A 81 -21.59 -10.14 -4.02
CA GLU A 81 -21.72 -11.50 -3.51
C GLU A 81 -21.16 -12.50 -4.52
N ILE A 82 -20.30 -13.41 -4.05
CA ILE A 82 -19.79 -14.51 -4.86
C ILE A 82 -20.33 -15.85 -4.33
N PRO A 83 -20.82 -16.75 -5.20
CA PRO A 83 -21.20 -18.08 -4.77
C PRO A 83 -19.97 -18.88 -4.38
N VAL A 84 -20.01 -19.53 -3.21
CA VAL A 84 -18.96 -20.42 -2.73
C VAL A 84 -19.54 -21.82 -2.59
N ALA A 85 -19.00 -22.75 -3.37
CA ALA A 85 -19.31 -24.16 -3.23
C ALA A 85 -18.41 -24.76 -2.14
N MET A 86 -18.99 -25.07 -0.98
CA MET A 86 -18.29 -25.85 0.04
C MET A 86 -18.57 -27.34 -0.21
N ALA A 87 -17.57 -28.05 -0.74
CA ALA A 87 -17.65 -29.49 -0.89
C ALA A 87 -17.24 -30.19 0.41
N TYR A 88 -18.22 -30.64 1.20
CA TYR A 88 -17.98 -31.52 2.35
C TYR A 88 -17.76 -32.97 1.86
N GLY A 89 -16.59 -33.24 1.29
CA GLY A 89 -16.19 -34.56 0.80
C GLY A 89 -15.37 -35.35 1.83
N GLY A 90 -15.91 -36.48 2.30
CA GLY A 90 -15.42 -37.28 3.43
C GLY A 90 -13.94 -37.69 3.43
N TYR A 91 -13.42 -37.86 4.65
CA TYR A 91 -12.10 -38.35 5.06
C TYR A 91 -10.86 -37.51 4.67
N GLY A 92 -10.92 -36.63 3.67
CA GLY A 92 -9.89 -35.59 3.43
C GLY A 92 -10.20 -34.24 4.10
N ALA A 93 -11.46 -34.03 4.50
CA ALA A 93 -11.95 -32.80 5.11
C ALA A 93 -11.50 -32.55 6.57
N MET A 94 -10.65 -33.41 7.15
CA MET A 94 -10.03 -33.16 8.46
C MET A 94 -8.81 -32.22 8.39
N MET A 95 -8.25 -31.95 7.21
CA MET A 95 -7.12 -31.01 7.03
C MET A 95 -7.53 -29.65 6.47
N MET A 96 -8.76 -29.51 5.97
CA MET A 96 -9.36 -28.24 5.53
C MET A 96 -10.65 -27.94 6.31
N GLY A 97 -10.84 -28.61 7.46
CA GLY A 97 -12.03 -28.53 8.28
C GLY A 97 -11.81 -27.83 9.61
N MET A 98 -12.46 -26.66 9.75
CA MET A 98 -13.09 -26.23 11.00
C MET A 98 -12.20 -25.89 12.20
N HIS A 99 -11.22 -24.98 12.10
CA HIS A 99 -10.73 -24.22 13.28
C HIS A 99 -10.73 -22.73 12.96
N GLY A 100 -11.93 -22.14 13.05
CA GLY A 100 -12.20 -20.74 12.76
C GLY A 100 -13.65 -20.59 12.36
N GLY A 101 -14.56 -20.85 13.31
CA GLY A 101 -16.00 -20.72 13.14
C GLY A 101 -16.40 -19.29 12.83
N ALA A 102 -16.23 -18.89 11.58
CA ALA A 102 -17.08 -17.93 10.93
C ALA A 102 -18.40 -18.65 10.62
N MET A 103 -19.42 -18.48 11.46
CA MET A 103 -20.78 -18.72 11.00
C MET A 103 -21.09 -17.68 9.92
N MET A 104 -20.62 -17.90 8.70
CA MET A 104 -21.24 -17.33 7.52
C MET A 104 -22.68 -17.87 7.50
N GLY A 105 -23.65 -16.99 7.26
CA GLY A 105 -25.07 -17.32 7.34
C GLY A 105 -25.37 -18.68 6.69
N MET A 106 -26.03 -19.56 7.45
CA MET A 106 -26.35 -20.92 7.04
C MET A 106 -27.02 -20.89 5.65
N PRO A 107 -26.42 -21.52 4.63
CA PRO A 107 -27.07 -21.60 3.33
C PRO A 107 -28.28 -22.54 3.36
N VAL A 108 -29.23 -22.29 2.45
CA VAL A 108 -30.35 -23.18 2.17
C VAL A 108 -29.79 -24.52 1.66
N MET A 109 -30.02 -25.60 2.42
CA MET A 109 -29.58 -26.95 2.03
C MET A 109 -30.44 -27.47 0.88
N THR A 110 -29.81 -27.84 -0.24
CA THR A 110 -30.45 -28.63 -1.30
C THR A 110 -29.83 -30.02 -1.34
N MET A 111 -30.61 -31.05 -1.00
CA MET A 111 -30.17 -32.45 -1.09
C MET A 111 -30.37 -32.96 -2.53
N ARG A 112 -29.27 -33.34 -3.21
CA ARG A 112 -29.33 -34.11 -4.46
C ARG A 112 -29.05 -35.59 -4.19
N PHE A 113 -30.06 -36.43 -4.35
CA PHE A 113 -29.93 -37.88 -4.24
C PHE A 113 -29.36 -38.48 -5.53
N GLY A 114 -28.08 -38.85 -5.52
CA GLY A 114 -27.46 -39.66 -6.57
C GLY A 114 -27.77 -41.16 -6.36
N ARG A 115 -28.37 -41.82 -7.36
CA ARG A 115 -28.81 -43.24 -7.33
C ARG A 115 -27.69 -44.30 -7.38
N ARG A 116 -26.40 -43.98 -7.17
CA ARG A 116 -25.32 -44.98 -7.13
C ARG A 116 -24.68 -45.06 -5.74
N ARG A 117 -24.81 -46.26 -5.14
CA ARG A 117 -24.27 -46.74 -3.86
C ARG A 117 -23.14 -45.88 -3.26
N GLY A 118 -23.44 -45.18 -2.16
CA GLY A 118 -22.56 -45.18 -0.99
C GLY A 118 -21.88 -43.88 -0.56
N ARG A 119 -21.97 -42.76 -1.28
CA ARG A 119 -21.46 -41.46 -0.77
C ARG A 119 -22.41 -40.32 -1.13
N VAL A 120 -23.12 -39.81 -0.11
CA VAL A 120 -23.84 -38.54 -0.20
C VAL A 120 -22.81 -37.43 0.00
N ALA A 121 -22.39 -36.78 -1.09
CA ALA A 121 -21.67 -35.51 -0.99
C ALA A 121 -22.71 -34.41 -0.78
N MET A 122 -22.79 -33.85 0.42
CA MET A 122 -23.54 -32.62 0.64
C MET A 122 -22.72 -31.46 0.06
N VAL A 123 -23.30 -30.78 -0.94
CA VAL A 123 -22.78 -29.51 -1.44
C VAL A 123 -23.69 -28.43 -0.90
N THR A 124 -23.18 -27.63 0.04
CA THR A 124 -23.87 -26.43 0.50
C THR A 124 -23.46 -25.26 -0.40
N HIS A 125 -24.43 -24.58 -0.98
CA HIS A 125 -24.22 -23.36 -1.75
C HIS A 125 -24.31 -22.15 -0.83
N GLY A 126 -23.17 -21.62 -0.38
CA GLY A 126 -23.11 -20.35 0.33
C GLY A 126 -22.87 -19.18 -0.62
N THR A 127 -23.18 -17.96 -0.21
CA THR A 127 -22.60 -16.75 -0.80
C THR A 127 -21.62 -16.13 0.19
N VAL A 128 -20.55 -15.54 -0.34
CA VAL A 128 -19.60 -14.74 0.43
C VAL A 128 -19.63 -13.33 -0.10
N GLN A 129 -19.86 -12.38 0.80
CA GLN A 129 -19.76 -10.96 0.49
C GLN A 129 -18.28 -10.59 0.33
N THR A 130 -17.90 -10.07 -0.82
CA THR A 130 -16.57 -9.56 -1.15
C THR A 130 -16.68 -8.17 -1.79
N TYR A 131 -15.57 -7.63 -2.27
CA TYR A 131 -15.48 -6.31 -2.85
C TYR A 131 -15.15 -6.38 -4.34
N GLU A 132 -15.67 -5.43 -5.10
CA GLU A 132 -15.31 -5.22 -6.50
C GLU A 132 -13.88 -4.71 -6.66
N SER A 133 -13.36 -4.77 -7.88
CA SER A 133 -12.00 -4.35 -8.18
C SER A 133 -11.73 -2.88 -7.83
N LEU A 134 -10.46 -2.55 -7.66
CA LEU A 134 -10.05 -1.17 -7.38
C LEU A 134 -10.44 -0.23 -8.53
N SER A 135 -10.31 -0.69 -9.78
CA SER A 135 -10.80 0.03 -10.95
C SER A 135 -12.30 0.37 -10.84
N LYS A 136 -13.13 -0.55 -10.34
CA LYS A 136 -14.56 -0.29 -10.14
C LYS A 136 -14.81 0.76 -9.05
N ALA A 137 -13.97 0.82 -8.02
CA ALA A 137 -14.02 1.87 -7.01
C ALA A 137 -13.69 3.26 -7.60
N VAL A 138 -12.73 3.32 -8.53
CA VAL A 138 -12.41 4.55 -9.28
C VAL A 138 -13.59 4.98 -10.17
N ASP A 139 -14.20 4.04 -10.89
CA ASP A 139 -15.38 4.32 -11.73
C ASP A 139 -16.54 4.88 -10.89
N ASN A 140 -16.83 4.24 -9.75
CA ASN A 140 -17.87 4.68 -8.82
C ASN A 140 -17.58 6.07 -8.25
N PHE A 141 -16.33 6.36 -7.87
CA PHE A 141 -15.91 7.70 -7.46
C PHE A 141 -16.19 8.74 -8.54
N ASN A 142 -15.84 8.45 -9.80
CA ASN A 142 -16.08 9.36 -10.92
C ASN A 142 -17.58 9.59 -11.16
N GLU A 143 -18.41 8.55 -11.08
CA GLU A 143 -19.86 8.67 -11.25
C GLU A 143 -20.47 9.57 -10.16
N VAL A 144 -20.11 9.33 -8.90
CA VAL A 144 -20.59 10.15 -7.77
C VAL A 144 -20.14 11.60 -7.93
N THR A 145 -18.85 11.85 -8.18
CA THR A 145 -18.29 13.20 -8.29
C THR A 145 -18.74 13.98 -9.53
N GLN A 146 -19.31 13.32 -10.54
CA GLN A 146 -19.96 14.02 -11.66
C GLN A 146 -21.26 14.70 -11.23
N SER A 147 -22.01 14.06 -10.32
CA SER A 147 -23.27 14.56 -9.78
C SER A 147 -23.07 15.49 -8.57
N ASP A 148 -22.15 15.14 -7.67
CA ASP A 148 -21.78 15.90 -6.47
C ASP A 148 -20.26 16.14 -6.44
N PRO A 149 -19.77 17.20 -7.10
CA PRO A 149 -18.33 17.45 -7.23
C PRO A 149 -17.67 17.70 -5.88
N LEU A 150 -16.42 17.24 -5.74
CA LEU A 150 -15.64 17.53 -4.54
C LEU A 150 -15.55 19.05 -4.29
N PRO A 151 -15.65 19.51 -3.03
CA PRO A 151 -15.56 20.93 -2.69
C PRO A 151 -14.10 21.40 -2.72
N GLY A 152 -13.44 21.27 -3.86
CA GLY A 152 -12.01 21.53 -4.01
C GLY A 152 -11.35 20.76 -5.16
N SER A 153 -10.02 20.76 -5.17
CA SER A 153 -9.20 20.01 -6.14
C SER A 153 -8.49 18.84 -5.49
N ILE A 154 -8.42 17.70 -6.18
CA ILE A 154 -7.69 16.50 -5.76
C ILE A 154 -6.21 16.83 -5.61
N LEU A 155 -5.72 16.63 -4.39
CA LEU A 155 -4.32 16.82 -3.98
C LEU A 155 -3.53 15.52 -4.16
N ASN A 156 -4.03 14.43 -3.59
CA ASN A 156 -3.40 13.12 -3.62
C ASN A 156 -4.48 12.03 -3.58
N VAL A 157 -4.20 10.88 -4.20
CA VAL A 157 -5.04 9.69 -4.10
C VAL A 157 -4.17 8.51 -3.76
N GLU A 158 -4.55 7.71 -2.79
CA GLU A 158 -3.81 6.50 -2.40
C GLU A 158 -4.73 5.32 -2.18
N THR A 159 -4.15 4.12 -2.24
CA THR A 159 -4.82 2.88 -1.84
C THR A 159 -4.46 2.52 -0.40
N THR A 160 -5.36 2.57 0.57
CA THR A 160 -5.03 2.10 1.94
C THR A 160 -5.75 0.81 2.28
N ALA A 161 -5.08 -0.09 3.02
CA ALA A 161 -5.72 -1.27 3.57
C ALA A 161 -6.41 -0.88 4.89
N VAL A 162 -7.71 -1.17 4.99
CA VAL A 162 -8.49 -1.08 6.22
C VAL A 162 -8.84 -2.49 6.65
N LYS A 163 -8.70 -2.76 7.94
CA LYS A 163 -8.99 -4.08 8.49
C LYS A 163 -10.48 -4.20 8.83
N PHE A 164 -11.08 -5.32 8.44
CA PHE A 164 -12.35 -5.79 9.00
C PHE A 164 -12.09 -6.38 10.38
N GLY A 165 -12.95 -6.12 11.37
CA GLY A 165 -12.77 -6.64 12.72
C GLY A 165 -12.49 -8.14 12.74
N SER A 166 -11.93 -8.64 13.85
CA SER A 166 -11.47 -10.03 13.95
C SER A 166 -12.57 -11.08 13.78
N ASN A 167 -13.82 -10.66 13.69
CA ASN A 167 -14.98 -11.52 13.55
C ASN A 167 -15.54 -11.36 12.13
N SER A 168 -15.65 -12.49 11.41
CA SER A 168 -16.24 -12.58 10.07
C SER A 168 -17.71 -12.10 9.97
N SER A 169 -18.34 -11.78 11.11
CA SER A 169 -19.71 -11.28 11.19
C SER A 169 -19.82 -9.77 10.90
N GLU A 170 -18.72 -9.02 10.99
CA GLU A 170 -18.72 -7.61 10.59
C GLU A 170 -18.77 -7.51 9.07
N ARG A 171 -19.86 -6.92 8.56
CA ARG A 171 -20.17 -6.89 7.13
C ARG A 171 -19.61 -5.67 6.40
N GLU A 172 -19.14 -4.66 7.14
CA GLU A 172 -18.68 -3.41 6.58
C GLU A 172 -17.49 -2.88 7.40
N ALA A 173 -16.40 -2.52 6.72
CA ALA A 173 -15.30 -1.81 7.36
C ALA A 173 -15.66 -0.34 7.39
N ASP A 174 -15.54 0.26 8.57
CA ASP A 174 -15.52 1.70 8.68
C ASP A 174 -14.21 2.22 8.06
N PRO A 175 -14.28 2.92 6.91
CA PRO A 175 -13.10 3.35 6.18
C PRO A 175 -12.35 4.49 6.87
N ASP A 176 -12.98 5.11 7.88
CA ASP A 176 -12.46 6.24 8.66
C ASP A 176 -11.91 5.79 10.02
N VAL A 177 -11.84 4.47 10.27
CA VAL A 177 -11.12 3.90 11.42
C VAL A 177 -9.68 4.43 11.46
N THR A 178 -9.33 5.01 12.61
CA THR A 178 -8.00 5.60 12.87
C THR A 178 -7.09 4.68 13.68
N SER A 179 -7.59 3.54 14.16
CA SER A 179 -6.81 2.55 14.87
C SER A 179 -7.44 1.17 14.80
N TRP A 180 -6.63 0.13 14.74
CA TRP A 180 -7.12 -1.24 14.81
C TRP A 180 -6.16 -2.10 15.63
N SER A 181 -6.66 -3.24 16.12
CA SER A 181 -5.85 -4.23 16.80
C SER A 181 -6.03 -5.60 16.17
N GLU A 182 -4.99 -6.42 16.23
CA GLU A 182 -5.03 -7.83 15.91
C GLU A 182 -4.50 -8.64 17.06
N ASN A 183 -5.23 -9.69 17.37
CA ASN A 183 -4.66 -10.82 18.07
C ASN A 183 -3.91 -11.67 17.03
N GLY A 184 -2.59 -11.71 17.14
CA GLY A 184 -1.74 -12.71 16.53
C GLY A 184 -2.17 -14.14 16.88
N GLY A 185 -1.59 -15.10 16.17
CA GLY A 185 -1.93 -16.51 16.26
C GLY A 185 -2.27 -17.12 14.89
N ASN A 186 -1.78 -18.35 14.69
CA ASN A 186 -1.76 -19.03 13.38
C ASN A 186 -3.15 -19.42 12.84
N PHE A 187 -4.19 -19.36 13.67
CA PHE A 187 -5.52 -19.87 13.31
C PHE A 187 -6.55 -18.77 13.04
N LYS A 188 -6.21 -17.49 13.27
CA LYS A 188 -7.16 -16.40 13.04
C LYS A 188 -7.09 -15.93 11.59
N MET A 189 -8.23 -15.95 10.91
CA MET A 189 -8.41 -15.30 9.62
C MET A 189 -8.44 -13.78 9.82
N ARG A 190 -7.69 -13.06 9.00
CA ARG A 190 -7.69 -11.59 8.96
C ARG A 190 -8.19 -11.18 7.58
N ARG A 191 -9.04 -10.18 7.53
CA ARG A 191 -9.55 -9.65 6.27
C ARG A 191 -9.20 -8.17 6.19
N PHE A 192 -8.54 -7.79 5.11
CA PHE A 192 -8.19 -6.43 4.81
C PHE A 192 -8.90 -6.02 3.52
N THR A 193 -9.48 -4.84 3.52
CA THR A 193 -10.04 -4.25 2.31
C THR A 193 -9.27 -3.01 1.93
N LYS A 194 -8.86 -2.97 0.67
CA LYS A 194 -8.21 -1.82 0.07
C LYS A 194 -9.28 -0.82 -0.34
N ILE A 195 -9.23 0.36 0.25
CA ILE A 195 -10.08 1.50 -0.09
C ILE A 195 -9.24 2.56 -0.81
N LEU A 196 -9.92 3.45 -1.55
CA LEU A 196 -9.28 4.65 -2.06
C LEU A 196 -9.42 5.77 -1.03
N ARG A 197 -8.34 6.48 -0.75
CA ARG A 197 -8.35 7.74 0.01
C ARG A 197 -8.03 8.89 -0.91
N VAL A 198 -8.97 9.81 -1.05
CA VAL A 198 -8.86 11.00 -1.89
C VAL A 198 -8.67 12.21 -0.98
N PHE A 199 -7.44 12.72 -0.94
CA PHE A 199 -7.12 13.98 -0.28
C PHE A 199 -7.36 15.12 -1.27
N TYR A 200 -7.99 16.19 -0.82
CA TYR A 200 -8.27 17.36 -1.66
C TYR A 200 -8.00 18.66 -0.90
N VAL A 201 -7.65 19.72 -1.63
CA VAL A 201 -7.57 21.09 -1.09
C VAL A 201 -8.95 21.72 -1.27
N LYS A 202 -9.56 22.15 -0.16
CA LYS A 202 -10.88 22.77 -0.17
C LYS A 202 -10.88 24.06 -0.98
N GLY A 203 -11.95 24.27 -1.74
CA GLY A 203 -12.13 25.43 -2.62
C GLY A 203 -13.43 25.33 -3.41
N PRO A 204 -13.56 26.09 -4.51
CA PRO A 204 -14.70 25.95 -5.41
C PRO A 204 -14.83 24.50 -5.91
N PRO A 205 -16.05 23.96 -6.06
CA PRO A 205 -16.24 22.59 -6.51
C PRO A 205 -15.58 22.35 -7.88
N LYS A 206 -14.82 21.25 -8.01
CA LYS A 206 -14.20 20.86 -9.29
C LYS A 206 -14.61 19.45 -9.70
N LYS A 207 -14.93 19.32 -10.99
CA LYS A 207 -15.21 18.04 -11.64
C LYS A 207 -13.93 17.47 -12.23
N GLU A 208 -13.18 16.74 -11.42
CA GLU A 208 -11.97 16.04 -11.85
C GLU A 208 -12.28 14.55 -12.03
N SER A 209 -11.94 13.98 -13.19
CA SER A 209 -12.04 12.53 -13.41
C SER A 209 -10.74 11.87 -12.98
N LEU A 210 -10.81 11.05 -11.93
CA LEU A 210 -9.72 10.22 -11.44
C LEU A 210 -9.52 9.00 -12.34
N LYS A 211 -8.26 8.70 -12.64
CA LYS A 211 -7.84 7.51 -13.37
C LYS A 211 -6.63 6.87 -12.69
N MET A 212 -6.38 5.63 -13.03
CA MET A 212 -5.33 4.81 -12.44
C MET A 212 -4.65 4.00 -13.54
N GLN A 213 -3.31 3.94 -13.51
CA GLN A 213 -2.51 3.04 -14.32
C GLN A 213 -1.59 2.22 -13.42
N THR A 214 -1.63 0.90 -13.59
CA THR A 214 -0.77 -0.04 -12.85
C THR A 214 0.34 -0.58 -13.77
N PHE A 215 1.54 -0.74 -13.23
CA PHE A 215 2.71 -1.30 -13.90
C PHE A 215 3.20 -2.49 -13.10
N LEU A 216 2.95 -3.70 -13.62
CA LEU A 216 3.38 -4.94 -12.98
C LEU A 216 4.75 -5.35 -13.50
N PRO A 217 5.60 -5.96 -12.66
CA PRO A 217 6.81 -6.58 -13.14
C PRO A 217 6.49 -7.80 -13.99
N ARG A 218 7.17 -7.95 -15.13
CA ARG A 218 7.12 -9.17 -15.93
C ARG A 218 7.68 -10.37 -15.17
N VAL A 219 7.03 -11.52 -15.31
CA VAL A 219 7.54 -12.82 -14.85
C VAL A 219 8.70 -13.24 -15.77
N LEU A 220 9.91 -13.32 -15.21
CA LEU A 220 11.11 -13.80 -15.91
C LEU A 220 11.22 -15.33 -15.85
N ARG A 221 10.76 -15.92 -14.75
CA ARG A 221 10.73 -17.37 -14.55
C ARG A 221 9.48 -17.77 -13.79
N GLU A 222 8.72 -18.69 -14.38
CA GLU A 222 7.57 -19.31 -13.74
C GLU A 222 8.00 -20.09 -12.48
N PRO A 223 7.12 -20.22 -11.49
CA PRO A 223 7.39 -20.97 -10.27
C PRO A 223 7.63 -22.45 -10.60
N GLN A 224 8.60 -23.06 -9.91
CA GLN A 224 8.88 -24.49 -9.99
C GLN A 224 8.74 -25.12 -8.60
N TRP A 225 8.86 -26.44 -8.50
CA TRP A 225 8.83 -27.12 -7.20
C TRP A 225 9.87 -26.52 -6.26
N ASN A 226 9.44 -25.98 -5.12
CA ASN A 226 10.26 -25.27 -4.12
C ASN A 226 11.03 -24.04 -4.63
N VAL A 227 10.71 -23.52 -5.83
CA VAL A 227 11.37 -22.34 -6.39
C VAL A 227 10.30 -21.30 -6.72
N ALA A 228 10.36 -20.16 -6.04
CA ALA A 228 9.45 -19.05 -6.29
C ALA A 228 9.61 -18.50 -7.72
N ALA A 229 8.53 -17.88 -8.21
CA ALA A 229 8.57 -17.10 -9.44
C ALA A 229 9.64 -16.00 -9.33
N GLN A 230 10.30 -15.72 -10.46
CA GLN A 230 11.25 -14.63 -10.56
C GLN A 230 10.62 -13.52 -11.41
N PHE A 231 10.73 -12.29 -10.92
CA PHE A 231 10.19 -11.10 -11.57
C PHE A 231 11.30 -10.17 -12.02
N GLU A 232 11.00 -9.27 -12.96
CA GLU A 232 11.91 -8.20 -13.32
C GLU A 232 12.17 -7.25 -12.12
N PRO A 233 13.34 -6.59 -12.08
CA PRO A 233 13.66 -5.62 -11.04
C PRO A 233 12.70 -4.43 -11.04
N PHE A 234 12.61 -3.74 -9.90
CA PHE A 234 11.69 -2.61 -9.75
C PHE A 234 12.02 -1.44 -10.69
N ASP A 235 13.29 -1.25 -11.03
CA ASP A 235 13.72 -0.23 -11.98
C ASP A 235 13.13 -0.45 -13.38
N THR A 236 12.92 -1.70 -13.80
CA THR A 236 12.25 -2.00 -15.07
C THR A 236 10.77 -1.59 -15.01
N VAL A 237 10.10 -1.82 -13.87
CA VAL A 237 8.73 -1.35 -13.64
C VAL A 237 8.65 0.17 -13.72
N LEU A 238 9.62 0.88 -13.15
CA LEU A 238 9.72 2.34 -13.22
C LEU A 238 9.92 2.83 -14.67
N GLN A 239 10.78 2.18 -15.44
CA GLN A 239 10.98 2.48 -16.86
C GLN A 239 9.71 2.25 -17.69
N ASN A 240 8.91 1.24 -17.35
CA ASN A 240 7.60 1.02 -17.99
C ASN A 240 6.66 2.19 -17.70
N ALA A 241 6.63 2.68 -16.46
CA ALA A 241 5.85 3.85 -16.08
C ALA A 241 6.34 5.14 -16.75
N GLN A 242 7.64 5.32 -16.88
CA GLN A 242 8.23 6.43 -17.64
C GLN A 242 7.74 6.43 -19.09
N ARG A 243 7.86 5.29 -19.79
CA ARG A 243 7.45 5.18 -21.20
C ARG A 243 5.96 5.47 -21.37
N TRP A 244 5.12 5.01 -20.45
CA TRP A 244 3.70 5.36 -20.47
C TRP A 244 3.48 6.86 -20.22
N LEU A 245 4.13 7.46 -19.21
CA LEU A 245 4.00 8.90 -18.95
C LEU A 245 4.36 9.73 -20.18
N GLN A 246 5.42 9.38 -20.90
CA GLN A 246 5.85 10.09 -22.11
C GLN A 246 4.80 10.10 -23.24
N THR A 247 3.84 9.18 -23.25
CA THR A 247 2.73 9.18 -24.21
C THR A 247 1.50 9.95 -23.73
N GLN A 248 1.51 10.45 -22.49
CA GLN A 248 0.38 11.16 -21.91
C GLN A 248 0.47 12.67 -22.11
N SER A 249 -0.69 13.26 -22.40
CA SER A 249 -0.93 14.70 -22.41
C SER A 249 -2.31 15.00 -21.82
N GLY A 250 -2.50 16.21 -21.27
CA GLY A 250 -3.78 16.61 -20.69
C GLY A 250 -4.16 15.83 -19.43
N ILE A 251 -3.18 15.31 -18.70
CA ILE A 251 -3.38 14.66 -17.41
C ILE A 251 -2.51 15.33 -16.33
N ARG A 252 -2.96 15.31 -15.09
CA ARG A 252 -2.14 15.70 -13.93
C ARG A 252 -1.93 14.49 -13.05
N VAL A 253 -0.69 14.02 -12.95
CA VAL A 253 -0.33 12.97 -11.98
C VAL A 253 -0.56 13.51 -10.58
N VAL A 254 -1.36 12.79 -9.77
CA VAL A 254 -1.68 13.17 -8.39
C VAL A 254 -0.99 12.27 -7.38
N ASN A 255 -0.65 11.04 -7.77
CA ASN A 255 0.15 10.15 -6.93
C ASN A 255 0.93 9.14 -7.77
N ILE A 256 2.10 8.76 -7.28
CA ILE A 256 2.84 7.57 -7.67
C ILE A 256 3.07 6.80 -6.39
N GLU A 257 2.58 5.57 -6.33
CA GLU A 257 2.69 4.70 -5.18
C GLU A 257 3.31 3.34 -5.52
N THR A 258 4.18 2.87 -4.65
CA THR A 258 4.71 1.51 -4.64
C THR A 258 3.76 0.63 -3.83
N ARG A 259 3.25 -0.44 -4.41
CA ARG A 259 2.30 -1.34 -3.76
C ARG A 259 2.72 -2.79 -3.89
N ASP A 260 2.25 -3.59 -2.94
CA ASP A 260 2.46 -5.03 -2.91
C ASP A 260 1.12 -5.73 -3.20
N ALA A 261 1.16 -6.79 -4.01
CA ALA A 261 0.04 -7.66 -4.30
C ALA A 261 0.45 -9.12 -4.09
N GLU A 262 -0.48 -9.92 -3.57
CA GLU A 262 -0.29 -11.37 -3.56
C GLU A 262 -0.33 -11.90 -4.99
N TYR A 263 0.57 -12.83 -5.28
CA TYR A 263 0.53 -13.60 -6.50
C TYR A 263 0.32 -15.08 -6.19
N GLN A 264 -0.44 -15.74 -7.07
CA GLN A 264 -0.67 -17.17 -6.98
C GLN A 264 0.23 -17.90 -7.96
N SER A 265 1.01 -18.84 -7.44
CA SER A 265 1.81 -19.78 -8.20
C SER A 265 1.24 -21.19 -8.05
N GLY A 266 0.55 -21.69 -9.08
CA GLY A 266 0.14 -23.09 -9.17
C GLY A 266 1.12 -23.88 -10.03
N PHE A 267 1.34 -25.17 -9.71
CA PHE A 267 2.19 -26.01 -10.56
C PHE A 267 1.61 -26.09 -11.98
N GLY A 268 2.38 -25.65 -12.97
CA GLY A 268 1.95 -25.60 -14.37
C GLY A 268 0.88 -24.56 -14.69
N GLN A 269 0.59 -23.62 -13.77
CA GLN A 269 -0.34 -22.52 -14.00
C GLN A 269 0.44 -21.21 -14.11
N PRO A 270 0.06 -20.30 -15.04
CA PRO A 270 0.64 -18.97 -15.10
C PRO A 270 0.48 -18.23 -13.78
N VAL A 271 1.49 -17.44 -13.40
CA VAL A 271 1.39 -16.56 -12.23
C VAL A 271 0.23 -15.58 -12.39
N GLN A 272 -0.66 -15.53 -11.40
CA GLN A 272 -1.74 -14.55 -11.33
C GLN A 272 -1.47 -13.54 -10.23
N ILE A 273 -1.36 -12.25 -10.59
CA ILE A 273 -1.08 -11.15 -9.63
C ILE A 273 -2.37 -10.44 -9.25
N GLY A 274 -2.76 -10.48 -7.98
CA GLY A 274 -3.98 -9.90 -7.42
C GLY A 274 -3.93 -8.38 -7.22
N HIS A 275 -3.38 -7.62 -8.17
CA HIS A 275 -3.17 -6.16 -8.06
C HIS A 275 -4.47 -5.35 -8.02
N GLU A 276 -5.51 -5.80 -8.71
CA GLU A 276 -6.85 -5.20 -8.69
C GLU A 276 -7.72 -5.72 -7.52
N SER A 277 -7.25 -6.73 -6.77
CA SER A 277 -8.00 -7.24 -5.63
C SER A 277 -8.04 -6.20 -4.53
N THR A 278 -9.26 -5.83 -4.15
CA THR A 278 -9.54 -4.96 -3.01
C THR A 278 -9.83 -5.74 -1.74
N ASP A 279 -10.01 -7.05 -1.82
CA ASP A 279 -10.25 -7.90 -0.66
C ASP A 279 -9.06 -8.84 -0.49
N ASP A 280 -8.53 -8.89 0.72
CA ASP A 280 -7.35 -9.67 1.08
C ASP A 280 -7.62 -10.48 2.35
N ILE A 281 -7.73 -11.79 2.18
CA ILE A 281 -8.01 -12.74 3.26
C ILE A 281 -6.70 -13.44 3.62
N VAL A 282 -6.14 -13.05 4.76
CA VAL A 282 -4.90 -13.60 5.29
C VAL A 282 -5.21 -14.69 6.32
N THR A 283 -4.66 -15.88 6.10
CA THR A 283 -4.71 -16.97 7.08
C THR A 283 -3.35 -17.14 7.73
N GLY A 284 -3.30 -17.39 9.04
CA GLY A 284 -2.04 -17.62 9.75
C GLY A 284 -1.34 -18.95 9.43
N MET A 285 -1.89 -19.74 8.50
CA MET A 285 -1.38 -21.06 8.13
C MET A 285 -0.46 -21.04 6.91
N LYS A 286 -0.64 -20.06 6.02
CA LYS A 286 0.01 -19.97 4.72
C LYS A 286 0.88 -18.73 4.67
N ASP A 287 2.14 -18.90 4.28
CA ASP A 287 2.98 -17.76 3.91
C ASP A 287 2.44 -17.11 2.63
N ARG A 288 2.67 -15.82 2.47
CA ARG A 288 2.20 -15.07 1.31
C ARG A 288 3.37 -14.75 0.39
N ASP A 289 3.19 -15.05 -0.88
CA ASP A 289 4.14 -14.66 -1.90
C ASP A 289 3.65 -13.31 -2.49
N LEU A 290 4.41 -12.26 -2.23
CA LEU A 290 4.05 -10.89 -2.58
C LEU A 290 4.96 -10.40 -3.71
N VAL A 291 4.37 -9.61 -4.61
CA VAL A 291 5.07 -8.90 -5.67
C VAL A 291 4.76 -7.42 -5.61
N ARG A 292 5.81 -6.63 -5.74
CA ARG A 292 5.84 -5.18 -5.72
C ARG A 292 5.65 -4.64 -7.12
N PHE A 293 4.81 -3.63 -7.23
CA PHE A 293 4.45 -3.00 -8.47
C PHE A 293 4.31 -1.49 -8.27
N LEU A 294 4.25 -0.75 -9.37
CA LEU A 294 4.05 0.70 -9.34
C LEU A 294 2.63 1.03 -9.80
N ARG A 295 1.99 1.98 -9.14
CA ARG A 295 0.69 2.52 -9.55
C ARG A 295 0.76 4.04 -9.62
N VAL A 296 0.18 4.57 -10.69
CA VAL A 296 0.06 6.02 -10.92
C VAL A 296 -1.41 6.40 -10.90
N PHE A 297 -1.77 7.31 -10.00
CA PHE A 297 -3.06 7.99 -10.03
C PHE A 297 -2.91 9.34 -10.72
N TYR A 298 -3.88 9.67 -11.56
CA TYR A 298 -3.88 10.92 -12.32
C TYR A 298 -5.30 11.40 -12.54
N VAL A 299 -5.46 12.71 -12.76
CA VAL A 299 -6.73 13.32 -13.14
C VAL A 299 -6.65 13.88 -14.55
N THR A 300 -7.76 13.92 -15.28
CA THR A 300 -7.82 14.67 -16.53
C THR A 300 -7.71 16.16 -16.26
N ALA A 301 -6.71 16.82 -16.85
CA ALA A 301 -6.42 18.23 -16.67
C ALA A 301 -6.19 18.86 -18.06
N PRO A 302 -7.17 19.59 -18.63
CA PRO A 302 -7.06 20.12 -19.99
C PRO A 302 -5.96 21.17 -20.16
N GLU A 303 -5.48 21.76 -19.06
CA GLU A 303 -4.39 22.73 -19.08
C GLU A 303 -3.02 22.05 -19.23
N MET A 304 -2.54 21.98 -20.49
CA MET A 304 -1.15 21.87 -21.00
C MET A 304 -0.09 21.03 -20.25
N THR A 305 -0.43 20.08 -19.40
CA THR A 305 0.56 19.13 -18.88
C THR A 305 0.91 18.11 -19.95
N SER A 306 2.12 18.24 -20.51
CA SER A 306 2.74 17.23 -21.37
C SER A 306 3.89 16.59 -20.63
N TYR A 307 3.95 15.26 -20.65
CA TYR A 307 5.02 14.47 -20.06
C TYR A 307 6.00 13.91 -21.10
N ALA A 308 5.90 14.36 -22.36
CA ALA A 308 6.71 13.83 -23.47
C ALA A 308 8.23 13.85 -23.20
N ASN A 309 8.71 14.87 -22.46
CA ASN A 309 10.13 15.03 -22.09
C ASN A 309 10.44 14.58 -20.65
N THR A 310 9.52 13.89 -19.98
CA THR A 310 9.73 13.42 -18.60
C THR A 310 10.58 12.16 -18.60
N THR A 311 11.62 12.15 -17.78
CA THR A 311 12.43 10.96 -17.49
C THR A 311 12.24 10.60 -16.03
N LEU A 312 11.24 9.76 -15.77
CA LEU A 312 10.87 9.33 -14.43
C LEU A 312 11.98 8.46 -13.82
N THR A 313 12.71 9.04 -12.86
CA THR A 313 13.68 8.31 -12.04
C THR A 313 13.23 8.28 -10.58
N SER A 314 13.84 7.42 -9.76
CA SER A 314 13.53 7.38 -8.34
C SER A 314 14.77 7.10 -7.50
N ARG A 315 14.76 7.60 -6.25
CA ARG A 315 15.76 7.28 -5.22
C ARG A 315 15.05 6.79 -3.97
N LEU A 316 15.51 5.66 -3.46
CA LEU A 316 15.03 5.09 -2.20
C LEU A 316 16.01 5.44 -1.08
N PHE A 317 15.52 6.15 -0.07
CA PHE A 317 16.24 6.45 1.16
C PHE A 317 15.91 5.40 2.19
N VAL A 318 16.82 4.45 2.35
CA VAL A 318 16.78 3.44 3.41
C VAL A 318 17.37 4.04 4.68
N PRO A 319 16.71 3.96 5.84
CA PRO A 319 17.27 4.37 7.12
C PRO A 319 18.59 3.65 7.44
N CYS A 320 19.65 4.41 7.75
CA CYS A 320 20.98 3.84 7.98
C CYS A 320 21.01 2.94 9.24
N PRO A 321 21.77 1.84 9.23
CA PRO A 321 21.96 1.01 10.43
C PRO A 321 22.76 1.75 11.50
N LEU A 322 22.28 1.70 12.75
CA LEU A 322 22.96 2.27 13.93
C LEU A 322 23.68 1.22 14.79
N GLY A 323 23.63 -0.05 14.36
CA GLY A 323 24.11 -1.22 15.12
C GLY A 323 22.96 -2.09 15.61
N GLY A 324 23.20 -3.41 15.69
CA GLY A 324 22.15 -4.38 16.03
C GLY A 324 20.96 -4.30 15.09
N ARG A 325 19.76 -4.11 15.64
CA ARG A 325 18.51 -3.86 14.88
C ARG A 325 18.16 -2.37 14.77
N GLY A 326 18.97 -1.49 15.36
CA GLY A 326 18.74 -0.05 15.36
C GLY A 326 18.90 0.56 13.97
N ARG A 327 18.01 1.49 13.66
CA ARG A 327 18.01 2.28 12.42
C ARG A 327 17.89 3.75 12.74
N GLU A 328 18.30 4.58 11.79
CA GLU A 328 17.95 6.00 11.80
C GLU A 328 16.47 6.19 12.10
N THR A 329 16.16 7.19 12.92
CA THR A 329 14.78 7.64 13.08
C THR A 329 14.30 8.35 11.81
N MET A 330 12.99 8.52 11.66
CA MET A 330 12.41 9.19 10.50
C MET A 330 12.94 10.63 10.40
N THR A 331 13.10 11.33 11.52
CA THR A 331 13.69 12.67 11.59
C THR A 331 15.14 12.70 11.09
N GLN A 332 15.95 11.72 11.49
CA GLN A 332 17.34 11.59 11.00
C GLN A 332 17.38 11.30 9.51
N THR A 333 16.56 10.35 9.03
CA THR A 333 16.44 10.03 7.60
C THR A 333 15.97 11.24 6.78
N MET A 334 14.97 12.00 7.27
CA MET A 334 14.49 13.22 6.60
C MET A 334 15.55 14.34 6.58
N THR A 335 16.35 14.47 7.64
CA THR A 335 17.48 15.42 7.67
C THR A 335 18.49 15.10 6.57
N ARG A 336 18.82 13.82 6.39
CA ARG A 336 19.70 13.35 5.33
C ARG A 336 19.10 13.52 3.93
N ILE A 337 17.80 13.26 3.77
CA ILE A 337 17.07 13.52 2.53
C ILE A 337 17.13 15.00 2.15
N ASN A 338 16.89 15.90 3.11
CA ASN A 338 16.95 17.33 2.87
C ASN A 338 18.36 17.80 2.47
N ALA A 339 19.40 17.28 3.14
CA ALA A 339 20.78 17.58 2.77
C ALA A 339 21.10 17.11 1.33
N TRP A 340 20.67 15.88 0.98
CA TRP A 340 20.84 15.36 -0.38
C TRP A 340 20.09 16.20 -1.42
N LEU A 341 18.84 16.57 -1.15
CA LEU A 341 18.03 17.40 -2.05
C LEU A 341 18.62 18.79 -2.26
N ASN A 342 19.23 19.39 -1.22
CA ASN A 342 19.90 20.69 -1.33
C ASN A 342 21.11 20.64 -2.27
N VAL A 343 21.83 19.52 -2.31
CA VAL A 343 22.98 19.34 -3.21
C VAL A 343 22.52 19.04 -4.64
N VAL A 344 21.51 18.17 -4.79
CA VAL A 344 21.02 17.75 -6.11
C VAL A 344 20.23 18.85 -6.81
N GLY A 345 19.48 19.68 -6.06
CA GLY A 345 18.78 20.84 -6.61
C GLY A 345 17.66 20.51 -7.61
N LEU A 346 17.19 19.25 -7.65
CA LEU A 346 16.15 18.82 -8.59
C LEU A 346 14.75 18.94 -7.99
N PRO A 347 13.74 19.27 -8.82
CA PRO A 347 12.36 19.27 -8.38
C PRO A 347 11.89 17.84 -8.12
N ILE A 348 11.23 17.63 -6.98
CA ILE A 348 10.61 16.35 -6.65
C ILE A 348 9.31 16.23 -7.45
N PHE A 349 9.13 15.10 -8.13
CA PHE A 349 7.90 14.77 -8.85
C PHE A 349 6.84 14.14 -7.95
N SER A 350 7.25 13.22 -7.08
CA SER A 350 6.40 12.57 -6.07
C SER A 350 7.26 12.05 -4.92
N VAL A 351 6.67 11.85 -3.75
CA VAL A 351 7.32 11.28 -2.57
C VAL A 351 6.37 10.33 -1.86
N GLU A 352 6.86 9.22 -1.32
CA GLU A 352 6.04 8.30 -0.52
C GLU A 352 6.85 7.61 0.58
N SER A 353 6.14 7.14 1.60
CA SER A 353 6.65 6.14 2.55
C SER A 353 6.39 4.73 2.04
N VAL A 354 7.45 3.92 1.91
CA VAL A 354 7.32 2.54 1.42
C VAL A 354 7.79 1.56 2.49
N PRO A 355 6.96 0.59 2.90
CA PRO A 355 7.38 -0.47 3.80
C PRO A 355 8.23 -1.51 3.07
N TYR A 356 9.31 -1.96 3.70
CA TYR A 356 10.12 -3.08 3.24
C TYR A 356 10.17 -4.14 4.33
N LEU A 357 9.88 -5.39 3.97
CA LEU A 357 10.14 -6.52 4.84
C LEU A 357 11.65 -6.72 4.96
N MET A 358 12.17 -6.72 6.19
CA MET A 358 13.58 -6.96 6.46
C MET A 358 13.87 -8.47 6.38
N SER A 359 14.89 -8.83 5.60
CA SER A 359 15.43 -10.19 5.60
C SER A 359 16.48 -10.29 6.71
N GLY A 360 16.10 -10.95 7.81
CA GLY A 360 16.94 -11.01 9.01
C GLY A 360 17.05 -9.65 9.73
N ALA A 361 18.16 -9.44 10.45
CA ALA A 361 18.33 -8.27 11.30
C ALA A 361 18.83 -7.01 10.55
N THR A 362 19.40 -7.15 9.34
CA THR A 362 20.36 -6.15 8.84
C THR A 362 20.11 -5.62 7.44
N SER A 363 19.30 -6.26 6.59
CA SER A 363 19.16 -5.82 5.19
C SER A 363 17.74 -5.85 4.67
N VAL A 364 17.44 -4.87 3.82
CA VAL A 364 16.28 -4.88 2.92
C VAL A 364 16.80 -5.12 1.51
N ASN A 365 16.11 -5.98 0.76
CA ASN A 365 16.41 -6.13 -0.66
C ASN A 365 15.59 -5.10 -1.44
N THR A 366 16.27 -4.10 -2.00
CA THR A 366 15.62 -2.98 -2.70
C THR A 366 15.33 -3.27 -4.16
N ASP A 367 16.03 -4.25 -4.72
CA ASP A 367 16.07 -4.50 -6.17
C ASP A 367 15.07 -5.59 -6.57
N GLN A 368 14.76 -6.50 -5.64
CA GLN A 368 13.77 -7.55 -5.83
C GLN A 368 12.34 -6.99 -5.76
N CYS A 369 11.54 -7.34 -6.76
CA CYS A 369 10.11 -7.07 -6.74
C CYS A 369 9.33 -8.08 -5.90
N ASN A 370 9.83 -9.28 -5.63
CA ASN A 370 9.06 -10.28 -4.88
C ASN A 370 9.71 -10.67 -3.57
N TYR A 371 8.87 -11.01 -2.61
CA TYR A 371 9.29 -11.48 -1.30
C TYR A 371 8.22 -12.38 -0.68
N LYS A 372 8.65 -13.22 0.27
CA LYS A 372 7.76 -14.08 1.04
C LYS A 372 7.48 -13.43 2.40
N HIS A 373 6.21 -13.17 2.68
CA HIS A 373 5.75 -12.73 3.98
C HIS A 373 5.31 -13.95 4.80
N SER A 374 6.10 -14.27 5.84
CA SER A 374 5.76 -15.40 6.70
C SER A 374 4.69 -15.02 7.72
N THR A 375 3.64 -15.83 7.81
CA THR A 375 2.57 -15.63 8.80
C THR A 375 2.86 -16.34 10.13
N ARG A 376 3.91 -17.17 10.17
CA ARG A 376 4.26 -18.02 11.31
C ARG A 376 5.35 -17.44 12.20
N THR A 377 6.08 -16.46 11.70
CA THR A 377 7.21 -15.82 12.40
C THR A 377 6.97 -14.32 12.48
N GLY A 378 7.55 -13.68 13.51
CA GLY A 378 7.47 -12.23 13.63
C GLY A 378 8.23 -11.54 12.49
N ASN A 379 7.65 -10.48 11.94
CA ASN A 379 8.19 -9.77 10.78
C ASN A 379 8.74 -8.41 11.22
N TYR A 380 9.87 -8.01 10.65
CA TYR A 380 10.43 -6.67 10.86
C TYR A 380 10.21 -5.87 9.60
N TRP A 381 9.52 -4.74 9.73
CA TRP A 381 9.19 -3.85 8.64
C TRP A 381 9.98 -2.56 8.80
N LEU A 382 10.65 -2.15 7.72
CA LEU A 382 11.39 -0.90 7.62
C LEU A 382 10.60 0.09 6.77
N THR A 383 10.29 1.26 7.32
CA THR A 383 9.72 2.39 6.56
C THR A 383 10.85 3.13 5.87
N CYS A 384 10.92 3.03 4.55
CA CYS A 384 11.82 3.81 3.70
C CYS A 384 11.06 5.02 3.11
N VAL A 385 11.79 6.00 2.60
CA VAL A 385 11.21 7.12 1.83
C VAL A 385 11.67 7.01 0.38
N ARG A 386 10.74 6.99 -0.57
CA ARG A 386 11.06 7.00 -2.00
C ARG A 386 10.74 8.37 -2.58
N LEU A 387 11.71 8.97 -3.27
CA LEU A 387 11.53 10.17 -4.06
C LEU A 387 11.49 9.81 -5.54
N TYR A 388 10.60 10.46 -6.29
CA TYR A 388 10.52 10.37 -7.74
C TYR A 388 10.92 11.72 -8.35
N PHE A 389 11.63 11.69 -9.46
CA PHE A 389 12.08 12.90 -10.17
C PHE A 389 11.63 12.86 -11.63
N PRO A 390 11.32 14.02 -12.24
CA PRO A 390 10.91 14.08 -13.64
C PRO A 390 12.09 14.14 -14.61
N THR A 391 13.31 14.14 -14.07
CA THR A 391 14.59 14.17 -14.80
C THR A 391 15.54 13.14 -14.20
N PRO A 392 16.58 12.71 -14.94
CA PRO A 392 17.67 11.97 -14.33
C PRO A 392 18.34 12.79 -13.23
N PHE A 393 18.89 12.09 -12.24
CA PHE A 393 19.77 12.69 -11.25
C PHE A 393 21.10 11.96 -11.24
N GLN A 394 22.14 12.66 -10.81
CA GLN A 394 23.43 12.08 -10.50
C GLN A 394 23.58 12.04 -8.98
N GLU A 395 24.10 10.94 -8.44
CA GLU A 395 24.40 10.87 -7.02
C GLU A 395 25.49 11.90 -6.66
N PRO A 396 25.24 12.76 -5.66
CA PRO A 396 26.26 13.66 -5.15
C PRO A 396 27.48 12.90 -4.65
N PRO A 397 28.70 13.47 -4.81
CA PRO A 397 29.87 12.98 -4.11
C PRO A 397 29.66 12.94 -2.58
N ALA A 398 30.13 11.87 -1.92
CA ALA A 398 29.99 11.65 -0.48
C ALA A 398 30.47 12.85 0.38
N HIS A 399 31.51 13.55 -0.06
CA HIS A 399 32.06 14.71 0.67
C HIS A 399 31.13 15.93 0.72
N MET A 400 30.08 15.96 -0.12
CA MET A 400 29.05 17.00 -0.11
C MET A 400 27.87 16.67 0.80
N LEU A 401 27.80 15.42 1.29
CA LEU A 401 26.72 14.92 2.12
C LEU A 401 27.16 14.87 3.59
N PRO A 402 26.23 14.99 4.55
CA PRO A 402 26.56 14.79 5.95
C PRO A 402 27.07 13.36 6.16
N ALA A 403 28.13 13.22 6.98
CA ALA A 403 28.65 11.91 7.33
C ALA A 403 27.53 11.03 7.91
N PRO A 404 27.52 9.72 7.59
CA PRO A 404 26.56 8.81 8.18
C PRO A 404 26.76 8.74 9.70
N PRO A 405 25.77 8.22 10.44
CA PRO A 405 25.95 7.90 11.85
C PRO A 405 27.19 7.02 12.07
N ALA A 406 28.05 7.38 13.02
CA ALA A 406 29.41 6.81 13.23
C ALA A 406 29.48 5.27 13.40
N ASN A 407 28.35 4.59 13.59
CA ASN A 407 28.26 3.15 13.78
C ASN A 407 27.86 2.35 12.51
N SER A 408 27.73 3.00 11.35
CA SER A 408 27.37 2.31 10.10
C SER A 408 28.56 1.55 9.50
N LYS A 409 28.92 0.38 10.03
CA LYS A 409 29.98 -0.49 9.45
C LYS A 409 29.56 -1.28 8.20
N SER A 410 28.43 -0.93 7.57
CA SER A 410 27.86 -1.71 6.47
C SER A 410 28.38 -1.22 5.11
N SER A 411 29.11 -2.10 4.41
CA SER A 411 29.61 -1.89 3.05
C SER A 411 28.60 -2.20 1.92
N SER A 412 27.36 -2.59 2.25
CA SER A 412 26.32 -2.91 1.25
C SER A 412 25.41 -1.70 0.97
N CYS A 413 25.46 -1.17 -0.26
CA CYS A 413 24.49 -0.25 -0.91
C CYS A 413 23.90 0.89 -0.07
N VAL A 414 24.57 1.32 0.99
CA VAL A 414 24.37 2.63 1.60
C VAL A 414 25.45 3.50 0.99
N ILE A 415 25.14 4.18 -0.11
CA ILE A 415 26.05 5.20 -0.63
C ILE A 415 26.09 6.32 0.41
N LEU A 416 27.30 6.46 0.96
CA LEU A 416 27.83 7.55 1.76
C LEU A 416 27.78 8.87 0.99
#